data_AF-A0AAJ5YVB0-F1
#
_entry.id   AF-A0AAJ5YVB0-F1
#
_cell.length_a   1.000
_cell.length_b   1.000
_cell.length_c   1.000
_cell.angle_alpha   90.00
_cell.angle_beta   90.00
_cell.angle_gamma   90.00
#
_symmetry.space_group_name_H-M   'P 1'
#
loop_
_entity.id
_entity.type
_entity.pdbx_description
1 polymer ?
#
loop_
_entity_poly.entity_id
_entity_poly.type
_entity_poly.pdbx_seq_one_letter_code
_entity_poly.pdbx_strand_id
1 'polypeptide(L)'
;MSRGERAQQEDAYSYACVTLPCDQLRQTVIDAAPRGVSRDPWFGWSCEEAGGPDIGGQVVWFACFDGHGGQSVSKRLAEKLHEVFELAEPDMITDTVQYMRSLGGYFRRYNGGPLGRWLDQESLARSTSEKNANSKPETSQRYQSLAELANSSQGKDLPKDSGSTYHALDHTNRIPPPATMRGKQMTIRERATLAWLMVCCRNT
;
A
#
# COMPACT_ATOMS: atom_id res chain seq x y z
N MET A 1 -14.34 31.39 7.72
CA MET A 1 -13.38 30.75 8.65
C MET A 1 -12.10 30.46 7.87
N SER A 2 -11.04 31.23 8.10
CA SER A 2 -9.72 30.98 7.52
C SER A 2 -9.03 29.89 8.35
N ARG A 3 -8.50 28.84 7.71
CA ARG A 3 -7.91 27.64 8.35
C ARG A 3 -6.57 27.91 9.09
N GLY A 4 -6.33 29.14 9.51
CA GLY A 4 -5.02 29.59 10.02
C GLY A 4 -4.01 29.71 8.89
N GLU A 5 -3.12 30.69 9.02
CA GLU A 5 -1.98 30.84 8.13
C GLU A 5 -0.97 29.74 8.49
N ARG A 6 -0.79 28.74 7.60
CA ARG A 6 0.20 27.68 7.81
C ARG A 6 1.58 28.30 7.54
N ALA A 7 2.38 28.51 8.59
CA ALA A 7 3.70 29.15 8.49
C ALA A 7 4.70 28.38 7.60
N GLN A 8 4.49 27.08 7.38
CA GLN A 8 5.23 26.27 6.42
C GLN A 8 4.26 25.41 5.59
N GLN A 9 4.54 25.28 4.30
CA GLN A 9 3.78 24.40 3.41
C GLN A 9 4.18 22.94 3.69
N GLU A 10 3.27 22.21 4.34
CA GLU A 10 3.45 20.79 4.67
C GLU A 10 2.88 19.86 3.59
N ASP A 11 2.22 20.41 2.58
CA ASP A 11 1.70 19.65 1.45
C ASP A 11 2.84 19.06 0.61
N ALA A 12 2.62 17.88 0.06
CA ALA A 12 3.56 17.22 -0.83
C ALA A 12 2.84 16.71 -2.08
N TYR A 13 3.60 16.45 -3.14
CA TYR A 13 3.11 15.79 -4.34
C TYR A 13 4.17 14.85 -4.88
N SER A 14 3.74 13.88 -5.68
CA SER A 14 4.64 12.93 -6.36
C SER A 14 4.13 12.66 -7.76
N TYR A 15 5.06 12.49 -8.68
CA TYR A 15 4.79 11.92 -10.00
C TYR A 15 5.79 10.79 -10.25
N ALA A 16 5.34 9.70 -10.86
CA ALA A 16 6.17 8.56 -11.19
C ALA A 16 5.59 7.83 -12.40
N CYS A 17 6.40 6.98 -13.04
CA CYS A 17 5.90 5.94 -13.94
C CYS A 17 5.91 4.63 -13.16
N VAL A 18 4.78 3.94 -13.11
CA VAL A 18 4.66 2.63 -12.45
C VAL A 18 4.19 1.59 -13.45
N THR A 19 4.65 0.35 -13.30
CA THR A 19 4.27 -0.77 -14.17
C THR A 19 3.26 -1.65 -13.45
N LEU A 20 2.09 -1.85 -14.04
CA LEU A 20 1.03 -2.67 -13.47
C LEU A 20 0.70 -3.87 -14.36
N PRO A 21 0.19 -4.98 -13.77
CA PRO A 21 -0.28 -6.11 -14.56
C PRO A 21 -1.37 -5.69 -15.56
N CYS A 22 -1.17 -6.06 -16.82
CA CYS A 22 -2.09 -5.76 -17.91
C CYS A 22 -3.53 -6.21 -17.65
N ASP A 23 -3.70 -7.41 -17.11
CA ASP A 23 -5.03 -7.95 -16.76
C ASP A 23 -5.72 -7.09 -15.69
N GLN A 24 -4.95 -6.57 -14.72
CA GLN A 24 -5.48 -5.68 -13.69
C GLN A 24 -5.92 -4.33 -14.28
N LEU A 25 -5.14 -3.75 -15.19
CA LEU A 25 -5.48 -2.52 -15.90
C LEU A 25 -6.75 -2.71 -16.74
N ARG A 26 -6.79 -3.77 -17.55
CA ARG A 26 -7.94 -4.11 -18.39
C ARG A 26 -9.21 -4.32 -17.58
N GLN A 27 -9.13 -5.09 -16.48
CA GLN A 27 -10.28 -5.31 -15.61
C GLN A 27 -10.77 -4.00 -14.98
N THR A 28 -9.86 -3.09 -14.62
CA THR A 28 -10.23 -1.79 -14.04
C THR A 28 -10.96 -0.91 -15.05
N VAL A 29 -10.54 -0.90 -16.31
CA VAL A 29 -11.24 -0.19 -17.38
C VAL A 29 -12.65 -0.76 -17.57
N ILE A 30 -12.80 -2.08 -17.60
CA ILE A 30 -14.10 -2.75 -17.72
C ILE A 30 -15.01 -2.42 -16.53
N ASP A 31 -14.48 -2.45 -15.31
CA ASP A 31 -15.25 -2.18 -14.08
C ASP A 31 -15.64 -0.70 -13.95
N ALA A 32 -14.81 0.22 -14.47
CA ALA A 32 -15.05 1.65 -14.47
C ALA A 32 -16.00 2.11 -15.59
N ALA A 33 -16.11 1.32 -16.67
CA ALA A 33 -16.96 1.64 -17.81
C ALA A 33 -18.44 1.74 -17.38
N PRO A 34 -19.16 2.84 -17.70
CA PRO A 34 -20.58 2.97 -17.42
C PRO A 34 -21.38 1.85 -18.09
N ARG A 35 -22.23 1.15 -17.30
CA ARG A 35 -23.12 0.10 -17.84
C ARG A 35 -24.03 0.68 -18.93
N GLY A 36 -23.97 0.11 -20.13
CA GLY A 36 -24.85 0.46 -21.26
C GLY A 36 -24.21 1.35 -22.33
N VAL A 37 -22.94 1.75 -22.20
CA VAL A 37 -22.23 2.48 -23.25
C VAL A 37 -21.29 1.52 -23.98
N SER A 38 -21.82 0.85 -25.02
CA SER A 38 -21.10 0.03 -26.02
C SER A 38 -20.02 0.81 -26.81
N ARG A 39 -19.66 2.02 -26.39
CA ARG A 39 -18.83 3.00 -27.13
C ARG A 39 -17.66 3.54 -26.31
N ASP A 40 -17.37 2.99 -25.13
CA ASP A 40 -16.13 3.37 -24.46
C ASP A 40 -14.94 2.90 -25.34
N PRO A 41 -14.13 3.82 -25.89
CA PRO A 41 -13.00 3.46 -26.75
C PRO A 41 -11.97 2.60 -26.00
N TRP A 42 -11.99 2.63 -24.67
CA TRP A 42 -11.10 1.84 -23.82
C TRP A 42 -11.61 0.43 -23.54
N PHE A 43 -12.89 0.11 -23.82
CA PHE A 43 -13.44 -1.23 -23.57
C PHE A 43 -12.71 -2.34 -24.35
N GLY A 44 -12.12 -2.01 -25.50
CA GLY A 44 -11.29 -2.92 -26.29
C GLY A 44 -9.82 -2.98 -25.86
N TRP A 45 -9.34 -1.99 -25.11
CA TRP A 45 -7.93 -1.76 -24.86
C TRP A 45 -7.23 -2.98 -24.26
N SER A 46 -6.07 -3.29 -24.84
CA SER A 46 -5.19 -4.37 -24.42
C SER A 46 -3.73 -3.91 -24.41
N CYS A 47 -2.90 -4.57 -23.61
CA CYS A 47 -1.46 -4.33 -23.65
C CYS A 47 -0.85 -4.77 -24.98
N GLU A 48 -1.38 -5.82 -25.64
CA GLU A 48 -0.90 -6.25 -26.94
C GLU A 48 -1.03 -5.13 -27.98
N GLU A 49 -2.18 -4.45 -28.05
CA GLU A 49 -2.40 -3.31 -28.95
C GLU A 49 -1.52 -2.10 -28.60
N ALA A 50 -1.13 -1.96 -27.33
CA ALA A 50 -0.26 -0.89 -26.84
C ALA A 50 1.25 -1.18 -27.02
N GLY A 51 1.62 -2.28 -27.69
CA GLY A 51 3.03 -2.63 -27.93
C GLY A 51 3.61 -3.68 -26.98
N GLY A 52 2.76 -4.46 -26.31
CA GLY A 52 3.13 -5.50 -25.37
C GLY A 52 3.06 -5.07 -23.91
N PRO A 53 3.26 -6.01 -22.96
CA PRO A 53 3.11 -5.75 -21.53
C PRO A 53 4.10 -4.71 -21.00
N ASP A 54 5.30 -4.63 -21.57
CA ASP A 54 6.35 -3.71 -21.13
C ASP A 54 5.99 -2.24 -21.36
N ILE A 55 5.14 -1.96 -22.36
CA ILE A 55 4.69 -0.60 -22.70
C ILE A 55 3.26 -0.39 -22.21
N GLY A 56 2.36 -1.33 -22.50
CA GLY A 56 0.95 -1.22 -22.12
C GLY A 56 0.70 -1.29 -20.61
N GLY A 57 1.62 -1.88 -19.85
CA GLY A 57 1.56 -1.92 -18.39
C GLY A 57 2.01 -0.63 -17.70
N GLN A 58 2.71 0.26 -18.42
CA GLN A 58 3.23 1.51 -17.86
C GLN A 58 2.13 2.56 -17.74
N VAL A 59 1.92 3.05 -16.52
CA VAL A 59 0.95 4.11 -16.25
C VAL A 59 1.60 5.22 -15.46
N VAL A 60 1.13 6.44 -15.70
CA VAL A 60 1.58 7.61 -14.95
C VAL A 60 0.86 7.69 -13.60
N TRP A 61 1.64 7.86 -12.55
CA TRP A 61 1.19 8.13 -11.20
C TRP A 61 1.23 9.64 -10.94
N PHE A 62 0.13 10.18 -10.44
CA PHE A 62 0.07 11.54 -9.88
C PHE A 62 -0.60 11.47 -8.52
N ALA A 63 0.02 12.06 -7.49
CA ALA A 63 -0.57 12.16 -6.18
C ALA A 63 -0.28 13.50 -5.51
N CYS A 64 -1.27 13.99 -4.76
CA CYS A 64 -1.20 15.18 -3.93
C CYS A 64 -1.58 14.79 -2.49
N PHE A 65 -0.79 15.25 -1.52
CA PHE A 65 -0.94 14.90 -0.11
C PHE A 65 -1.15 16.18 0.72
N ASP A 66 -2.28 16.26 1.43
CA ASP A 66 -2.53 17.33 2.41
C ASP A 66 -1.62 17.11 3.63
N GLY A 67 -0.82 18.12 3.94
CA GLY A 67 0.15 18.08 5.03
C GLY A 67 -0.44 18.05 6.44
N HIS A 68 -1.77 17.91 6.60
CA HIS A 68 -2.43 17.94 7.92
C HIS A 68 -1.86 16.96 8.97
N GLY A 69 -1.25 15.85 8.53
CA GLY A 69 -0.55 14.89 9.40
C GLY A 69 0.90 15.25 9.76
N GLY A 70 1.37 16.44 9.36
CA GLY A 70 2.75 16.90 9.47
C GLY A 70 3.59 16.57 8.23
N GLN A 71 4.62 17.38 8.01
CA GLN A 71 5.48 17.29 6.82
C GLN A 71 6.19 15.93 6.65
N SER A 72 6.54 15.26 7.74
CA SER A 72 7.17 13.93 7.69
C SER A 72 6.27 12.87 7.05
N VAL A 73 4.95 12.95 7.30
CA VAL A 73 3.97 12.02 6.75
C VAL A 73 3.76 12.28 5.27
N SER A 74 3.51 13.53 4.88
CA SER A 74 3.26 13.90 3.48
C SER A 74 4.48 13.62 2.59
N LYS A 75 5.70 13.91 3.05
CA LYS A 75 6.94 13.57 2.34
C LYS A 75 7.13 12.07 2.19
N ARG A 76 6.95 11.30 3.26
CA ARG A 76 7.06 9.83 3.20
C ARG A 76 6.09 9.23 2.20
N LEU A 77 4.85 9.72 2.16
CA LEU A 77 3.87 9.27 1.17
C LEU A 77 4.29 9.62 -0.25
N ALA A 78 4.78 10.84 -0.48
CA ALA A 78 5.27 11.25 -1.80
C ALA A 78 6.45 10.39 -2.27
N GLU A 79 7.37 10.05 -1.37
CA GLU A 79 8.57 9.29 -1.68
C GLU A 79 8.31 7.78 -1.86
N LYS A 80 7.33 7.20 -1.14
CA LYS A 80 7.21 5.73 -1.04
C LYS A 80 5.92 5.14 -1.58
N LEU A 81 4.83 5.90 -1.63
CA LEU A 81 3.52 5.29 -1.92
C LEU A 81 3.44 4.68 -3.32
N HIS A 82 4.05 5.32 -4.32
CA HIS A 82 4.06 4.81 -5.69
C HIS A 82 4.86 3.51 -5.82
N GLU A 83 6.03 3.40 -5.17
CA GLU A 83 6.84 2.18 -5.12
C GLU A 83 6.05 1.02 -4.49
N VAL A 84 5.46 1.27 -3.32
CA VAL A 84 4.68 0.24 -2.62
C VAL A 84 3.42 -0.14 -3.40
N PHE A 85 2.80 0.81 -4.11
CA PHE A 85 1.67 0.54 -4.97
C PHE A 85 2.02 -0.40 -6.13
N GLU A 86 3.16 -0.20 -6.78
CA GLU A 86 3.64 -1.07 -7.84
C GLU A 86 3.94 -2.49 -7.34
N LEU A 87 4.60 -2.60 -6.18
CA LEU A 87 5.03 -3.89 -5.61
C LEU A 87 3.94 -4.64 -4.84
N ALA A 88 2.81 -4.02 -4.56
CA ALA A 88 1.74 -4.61 -3.76
C ALA A 88 1.17 -5.90 -4.41
N GLU A 89 1.15 -6.98 -3.65
CA GLU A 89 0.67 -8.28 -4.10
C GLU A 89 -0.43 -8.84 -3.19
N PRO A 90 -1.33 -9.70 -3.70
CA PRO A 90 -2.46 -10.21 -2.93
C PRO A 90 -2.06 -10.96 -1.65
N ASP A 91 -0.91 -11.61 -1.64
CA ASP A 91 -0.42 -12.41 -0.51
C ASP A 91 0.13 -11.56 0.65
N MET A 92 0.31 -10.25 0.44
CA MET A 92 0.65 -9.30 1.51
C MET A 92 -0.58 -8.85 2.30
N ILE A 93 -1.79 -9.07 1.78
CA ILE A 93 -3.04 -8.52 2.33
C ILE A 93 -3.31 -9.05 3.74
N THR A 94 -3.27 -10.37 3.91
CA THR A 94 -3.66 -11.00 5.17
C THR A 94 -2.72 -10.59 6.31
N ASP A 95 -1.41 -10.59 6.08
CA ASP A 95 -0.41 -10.16 7.05
C ASP A 95 -0.54 -8.66 7.39
N THR A 96 -0.79 -7.83 6.37
CA THR A 96 -1.03 -6.39 6.57
C THR A 96 -2.27 -6.15 7.45
N VAL A 97 -3.38 -6.86 7.21
CA VAL A 97 -4.60 -6.72 8.02
C VAL A 97 -4.41 -7.30 9.43
N GLN A 98 -3.69 -8.41 9.59
CA GLN A 98 -3.35 -8.94 10.91
C GLN A 98 -2.52 -7.93 11.72
N TYR A 99 -1.52 -7.31 11.08
CA TYR A 99 -0.72 -6.25 11.70
C TYR A 99 -1.60 -5.06 12.10
N MET A 100 -2.50 -4.60 11.24
CA MET A 100 -3.46 -3.53 11.57
C MET A 100 -4.28 -3.86 12.81
N ARG A 101 -4.85 -5.06 12.88
CA ARG A 101 -5.64 -5.50 14.04
C ARG A 101 -4.79 -5.59 15.31
N SER A 102 -3.49 -5.86 15.17
CA SER A 102 -2.55 -5.97 16.29
C SER A 102 -2.28 -4.63 16.98
N LEU A 103 -2.44 -3.49 16.27
CA LEU A 103 -2.33 -2.14 16.85
C LEU A 103 -3.43 -1.85 17.88
N GLY A 104 -4.52 -2.64 17.91
CA GLY A 104 -5.58 -2.51 18.90
C GLY A 104 -6.55 -1.36 18.61
N GLY A 105 -7.30 -0.95 19.64
CA GLY A 105 -8.24 0.17 19.56
C GLY A 105 -9.26 0.05 18.42
N TYR A 106 -9.40 1.12 17.63
CA TYR A 106 -10.28 1.14 16.46
C TYR A 106 -9.88 0.09 15.41
N PHE A 107 -8.58 -0.15 15.22
CA PHE A 107 -8.07 -1.05 14.19
C PHE A 107 -8.31 -2.53 14.49
N ARG A 108 -8.56 -2.91 15.76
CA ARG A 108 -8.88 -4.30 16.13
C ARG A 108 -10.10 -4.88 15.39
N ARG A 109 -11.04 -4.01 15.01
CA ARG A 109 -12.28 -4.36 14.29
C ARG A 109 -12.15 -4.25 12.77
N TYR A 110 -10.99 -3.86 12.26
CA TYR A 110 -10.78 -3.74 10.82
C TYR A 110 -10.71 -5.13 10.18
N ASN A 111 -11.61 -5.41 9.25
CA ASN A 111 -11.75 -6.69 8.55
C ASN A 111 -11.40 -6.57 7.06
N GLY A 112 -10.44 -5.71 6.71
CA GLY A 112 -9.92 -5.55 5.33
C GLY A 112 -10.71 -4.63 4.40
N GLY A 113 -11.97 -4.29 4.70
CA GLY A 113 -12.76 -3.38 3.87
C GLY A 113 -12.78 -3.82 2.40
N PRO A 114 -12.29 -2.99 1.44
CA PRO A 114 -12.16 -3.39 0.03
C PRO A 114 -11.33 -4.66 -0.21
N LEU A 115 -10.39 -4.96 0.68
CA LEU A 115 -9.52 -6.15 0.63
C LEU A 115 -10.20 -7.42 1.15
N GLY A 116 -11.43 -7.31 1.66
CA GLY A 116 -12.13 -8.37 2.40
C GLY A 116 -12.15 -9.73 1.71
N ARG A 117 -12.31 -9.75 0.37
CA ARG A 117 -12.37 -11.00 -0.41
C ARG A 117 -11.03 -11.73 -0.54
N TRP A 118 -9.93 -11.04 -0.32
CA TRP A 118 -8.57 -11.58 -0.41
C TRP A 118 -8.06 -12.11 0.92
N LEU A 119 -8.79 -11.85 2.01
CA LEU A 119 -8.39 -12.26 3.34
C LEU A 119 -8.65 -13.74 3.56
N ASP A 120 -7.62 -14.42 4.07
CA ASP A 120 -7.81 -15.69 4.75
C ASP A 120 -8.43 -15.45 6.13
N GLN A 121 -9.75 -15.61 6.21
CA GLN A 121 -10.53 -15.43 7.44
C GLN A 121 -10.13 -16.42 8.54
N GLU A 122 -9.63 -17.60 8.18
CA GLU A 122 -9.22 -18.60 9.15
C GLU A 122 -7.95 -18.14 9.90
N SER A 123 -6.97 -17.60 9.16
CA SER A 123 -5.77 -17.00 9.74
C SER A 123 -6.10 -15.82 10.67
N LEU A 124 -7.12 -15.02 10.33
CA LEU A 124 -7.56 -13.88 11.12
C LEU A 124 -8.19 -14.31 12.44
N ALA A 125 -8.89 -15.44 12.48
CA ALA A 125 -9.49 -15.99 13.70
C ALA A 125 -8.42 -16.57 14.65
N ARG A 126 -7.43 -17.29 14.11
CA ARG A 126 -6.32 -17.85 14.91
C ARG A 126 -5.52 -16.77 15.65
N SER A 127 -5.20 -15.66 14.98
CA SER A 127 -4.46 -14.54 15.59
C SER A 127 -5.16 -13.88 16.78
N THR A 128 -6.50 -13.97 16.85
CA THR A 128 -7.27 -13.45 17.99
C THR A 128 -7.35 -14.42 19.17
N SER A 129 -7.28 -15.73 18.91
CA SER A 129 -7.42 -16.77 19.93
C SER A 129 -6.09 -17.08 20.64
N GLU A 130 -4.97 -17.05 19.92
CA GLU A 130 -3.65 -17.39 20.45
C GLU A 130 -3.09 -16.33 21.43
N LYS A 131 -3.50 -15.06 21.32
CA LYS A 131 -3.05 -13.98 22.22
C LYS A 131 -3.64 -14.04 23.64
N ASN A 132 -4.51 -15.01 23.95
CA ASN A 132 -5.06 -15.23 25.29
C ASN A 132 -4.28 -16.26 26.13
N ALA A 133 -3.21 -16.86 25.60
CA ALA A 133 -2.35 -17.78 26.34
C ALA A 133 -0.95 -17.19 26.55
N ASN A 134 -0.79 -16.48 27.68
CA ASN A 134 0.44 -16.35 28.47
C ASN A 134 1.76 -15.97 27.74
N SER A 135 1.99 -14.68 27.49
CA SER A 135 3.35 -14.09 27.52
C SER A 135 3.29 -12.56 27.62
N LYS A 136 3.89 -11.98 28.67
CA LYS A 136 4.21 -10.54 28.71
C LYS A 136 5.07 -10.20 27.49
N PRO A 137 4.79 -9.15 26.69
CA PRO A 137 5.52 -8.95 25.45
C PRO A 137 6.83 -8.21 25.72
N GLU A 138 7.95 -8.78 25.25
CA GLU A 138 9.22 -8.08 24.99
C GLU A 138 9.06 -6.91 23.98
N THR A 139 7.90 -6.80 23.34
CA THR A 139 7.60 -5.81 22.30
C THR A 139 7.72 -4.36 22.81
N SER A 140 7.43 -4.09 24.09
CA SER A 140 7.56 -2.74 24.67
C SER A 140 9.00 -2.21 24.68
N GLN A 141 10.01 -3.07 24.78
CA GLN A 141 11.42 -2.64 24.75
C GLN A 141 11.87 -2.26 23.32
N ARG A 142 11.36 -2.97 22.30
CA ARG A 142 11.59 -2.63 20.89
C ARG A 142 10.99 -1.28 20.49
N TYR A 143 9.82 -0.92 21.04
CA TYR A 143 9.19 0.38 20.76
C TYR A 143 9.93 1.56 21.38
N GLN A 144 10.60 1.37 22.53
CA GLN A 144 11.43 2.41 23.15
C GLN A 144 12.70 2.66 22.32
N SER A 145 13.37 1.62 21.84
CA SER A 145 14.57 1.79 21.00
C SER A 145 14.28 2.40 19.62
N LEU A 146 13.08 2.17 19.07
CA LEU A 146 12.65 2.74 17.77
C LEU A 146 12.24 4.21 17.86
N ALA A 147 11.65 4.63 18.98
CA ALA A 147 11.37 6.04 19.26
C ALA A 147 12.67 6.83 19.52
N GLU A 148 13.69 6.20 20.11
CA GLU A 148 15.02 6.81 20.29
C GLU A 148 15.76 6.97 18.95
N LEU A 149 15.64 6.01 18.03
CA LEU A 149 16.26 6.07 16.69
C LEU A 149 15.61 7.14 15.78
N ALA A 150 14.30 7.37 15.93
CA ALA A 150 13.59 8.41 15.19
C ALA A 150 13.95 9.84 15.66
N ASN A 151 14.52 9.97 16.87
CA ASN A 151 14.91 11.27 17.46
C ASN A 151 16.39 11.62 17.24
N SER A 152 17.21 10.73 16.66
CA SER A 152 18.61 11.04 16.31
C SER A 152 18.70 11.74 14.96
N SER A 153 18.48 13.05 14.97
CA SER A 153 18.77 13.94 13.83
C SER A 153 20.27 14.13 13.66
N GLN A 154 20.89 13.44 12.70
CA GLN A 154 22.09 13.95 12.02
C GLN A 154 22.00 13.68 10.53
N GLY A 155 21.81 14.75 9.76
CA GLY A 155 21.98 14.74 8.31
C GLY A 155 23.43 14.46 7.95
N LYS A 156 23.64 13.58 6.97
CA LYS A 156 24.87 13.49 6.18
C LYS A 156 24.51 13.16 4.74
N ASP A 157 25.27 13.79 3.86
CA ASP A 157 25.08 13.94 2.43
C ASP A 157 24.91 12.64 1.64
N LEU A 158 24.11 12.72 0.57
CA LEU A 158 23.89 11.68 -0.44
C LEU A 158 25.18 11.44 -1.26
N PRO A 159 25.68 10.20 -1.39
CA PRO A 159 26.49 9.79 -2.52
C PRO A 159 25.56 9.40 -3.69
N LYS A 160 25.90 9.88 -4.88
CA LYS A 160 25.36 9.40 -6.16
C LYS A 160 26.01 8.07 -6.55
N ASP A 161 25.17 7.23 -7.13
CA ASP A 161 25.43 6.23 -8.17
C ASP A 161 25.72 4.77 -7.76
N SER A 162 25.20 3.88 -8.61
CA SER A 162 25.40 2.44 -8.78
C SER A 162 24.58 1.45 -7.91
N GLY A 163 23.56 0.86 -8.55
CA GLY A 163 22.96 -0.43 -8.16
C GLY A 163 21.58 -0.32 -7.51
N SER A 164 20.52 -0.48 -8.30
CA SER A 164 19.15 -0.64 -7.80
C SER A 164 18.99 -1.99 -7.09
N THR A 165 19.46 -2.09 -5.85
CA THR A 165 19.10 -3.15 -4.91
C THR A 165 17.75 -2.79 -4.30
N TYR A 166 16.69 -3.27 -4.95
CA TYR A 166 15.31 -3.14 -4.50
C TYR A 166 15.13 -3.87 -3.15
N HIS A 167 15.29 -3.16 -2.03
CA HIS A 167 14.84 -3.62 -0.70
C HIS A 167 13.30 -3.52 -0.61
N ALA A 168 12.63 -4.19 -1.54
CA ALA A 168 11.19 -4.19 -1.70
C ALA A 168 10.53 -5.03 -0.59
N LEU A 169 10.01 -4.36 0.43
CA LEU A 169 8.92 -4.89 1.29
C LEU A 169 9.19 -6.24 1.99
N ASP A 170 10.46 -6.55 2.29
CA ASP A 170 10.92 -7.75 3.03
C ASP A 170 10.28 -7.93 4.42
N HIS A 171 9.50 -6.96 4.88
CA HIS A 171 8.83 -6.99 6.16
C HIS A 171 7.45 -7.66 6.12
N THR A 172 6.91 -7.99 4.94
CA THR A 172 5.62 -8.71 4.80
C THR A 172 5.79 -10.21 4.80
N ASN A 173 5.12 -10.90 5.73
CA ASN A 173 4.95 -12.33 5.63
C ASN A 173 3.96 -12.62 4.51
N ARG A 174 4.40 -13.37 3.50
CA ARG A 174 3.53 -13.74 2.37
C ARG A 174 2.57 -14.83 2.81
N ILE A 175 1.30 -14.47 2.96
CA ILE A 175 0.22 -15.39 3.29
C ILE A 175 -0.66 -15.52 2.05
N PRO A 176 -0.73 -16.69 1.41
CA PRO A 176 -1.46 -16.85 0.17
C PRO A 176 -2.95 -16.50 0.36
N PRO A 177 -3.58 -15.86 -0.63
CA PRO A 177 -5.01 -15.59 -0.57
C PRO A 177 -5.82 -16.91 -0.59
N PRO A 178 -7.11 -16.88 -0.19
CA PRO A 178 -7.99 -18.03 -0.26
C PRO A 178 -7.98 -18.69 -1.64
N ALA A 179 -8.12 -20.01 -1.70
CA ALA A 179 -8.08 -20.76 -2.96
C ALA A 179 -9.10 -20.25 -4.00
N THR A 180 -10.23 -19.70 -3.56
CA THR A 180 -11.28 -19.07 -4.40
C THR A 180 -10.82 -17.80 -5.13
N MET A 181 -9.70 -17.23 -4.73
CA MET A 181 -9.09 -16.03 -5.30
C MET A 181 -7.86 -16.33 -6.17
N ARG A 182 -7.45 -17.59 -6.28
CA ARG A 182 -6.32 -17.98 -7.13
C ARG A 182 -6.58 -17.57 -8.58
N GLY A 183 -5.61 -16.88 -9.19
CA GLY A 183 -5.69 -16.42 -10.59
C GLY A 183 -6.57 -15.18 -10.82
N LYS A 184 -7.21 -14.64 -9.77
CA LYS A 184 -7.88 -13.33 -9.87
C LYS A 184 -6.85 -12.21 -9.75
N GLN A 185 -7.22 -11.03 -10.25
CA GLN A 185 -6.41 -9.82 -10.14
C GLN A 185 -7.01 -8.85 -9.12
N MET A 186 -6.15 -8.12 -8.41
CA MET A 186 -6.60 -7.01 -7.58
C MET A 186 -7.19 -5.91 -8.45
N THR A 187 -8.21 -5.21 -7.97
CA THR A 187 -8.59 -3.93 -8.58
C THR A 187 -7.56 -2.86 -8.23
N ILE A 188 -7.51 -1.75 -8.99
CA ILE A 188 -6.66 -0.60 -8.63
C ILE A 188 -7.03 -0.05 -7.24
N ARG A 189 -8.32 -0.05 -6.88
CA ARG A 189 -8.77 0.35 -5.54
C ARG A 189 -8.17 -0.54 -4.44
N GLU A 190 -8.16 -1.85 -4.63
CA GLU A 190 -7.56 -2.78 -3.65
C GLU A 190 -6.06 -2.58 -3.55
N ARG A 191 -5.36 -2.50 -4.68
CA ARG A 191 -3.92 -2.24 -4.70
C ARG A 191 -3.56 -0.94 -3.98
N ALA A 192 -4.27 0.15 -4.26
CA ALA A 192 -4.09 1.44 -3.57
C ALA A 192 -4.39 1.34 -2.07
N THR A 193 -5.44 0.62 -1.68
CA THR A 193 -5.78 0.40 -0.27
C THR A 193 -4.67 -0.35 0.46
N LEU A 194 -4.19 -1.45 -0.12
CA LEU A 194 -3.10 -2.24 0.45
C LEU A 194 -1.82 -1.40 0.58
N ALA A 195 -1.42 -0.72 -0.49
CA ALA A 195 -0.23 0.10 -0.50
C ALA A 195 -0.26 1.20 0.57
N TRP A 196 -1.40 1.89 0.70
CA TRP A 196 -1.60 2.89 1.74
C TRP A 196 -1.43 2.30 3.14
N LEU A 197 -2.07 1.16 3.43
CA LEU A 197 -1.95 0.50 4.73
C LEU A 197 -0.51 0.10 5.02
N MET A 198 0.22 -0.39 4.02
CA MET A 198 1.61 -0.79 4.18
C MET A 198 2.52 0.41 4.48
N VAL A 199 2.37 1.52 3.77
CA VAL A 199 3.18 2.74 4.00
C VAL A 199 2.83 3.41 5.33
N CYS A 200 1.55 3.50 5.67
CA CYS A 200 1.13 4.23 6.87
C CYS A 200 1.33 3.45 8.16
N CYS A 201 1.28 2.12 8.11
CA CYS A 201 1.17 1.33 9.32
C CYS A 201 2.46 0.58 9.64
N ARG A 202 3.31 0.29 8.66
CA ARG A 202 4.62 -0.32 8.89
C ARG A 202 5.70 0.73 8.72
N ASN A 203 6.64 0.81 9.66
CA ASN A 203 7.87 1.57 9.45
C ASN A 203 8.68 0.82 8.39
N THR A 204 8.69 1.38 7.18
CA THR A 204 9.58 1.03 6.07
C THR A 204 10.83 1.88 6.19
#